data_AF-A0A969XGL4-F1
#
_entry.id   AF-A0A969XGL4-F1
#
_cell.length_a   1.000
_cell.length_b   1.000
_cell.length_c   1.000
_cell.angle_alpha   90.00
_cell.angle_beta   90.00
_cell.angle_gamma   90.00
#
_symmetry.space_group_name_H-M   'P 1'
#
loop_
_entity.id
_entity.type
_entity.pdbx_description
1 polymer ?
#
loop_
_entity_poly.entity_id
_entity_poly.type
_entity_poly.pdbx_seq_one_letter_code
_entity_poly.pdbx_strand_id
1 'polypeptide(L)'
;MTPYIALWARMHGFSKEDLYGALYDGRRLVRLPAMHSDLHIVPTEDMPAYFRATQALAESNVSTYLAYLVSDASQNNGQQPVCLDDVISRVLEIISTRGACTADEMARWLPVLGRQFPFGKNGATEPSTFRLGTKLLPALCAQGQLVYAEPSGSWKSDRDRYAALSTWLPEVNLNAIDPRKALERVLLHYVHAYGPVTIGDMVHWLGTARRRQVVPALMGLGPRLAHVEVLGTQGEAYVLREDLERLTARPDGDRFVRLLPPRDGALMAYRDPGRFLPREYRDRMYDWAGDSLGAVMIDGIVRGMWWPQSRGDRITIRFFEEVDPEAMAMAGEEARALGEFLEGETPDIVISLDGEAANGDAEVPQRIPLGALPLQ
;
A
#
# COMPACT_ATOMS: atom_id res chain seq x y z
N MET A 1 4.83 -7.14 5.39
CA MET A 1 3.84 -8.02 6.06
C MET A 1 2.39 -7.60 5.83
N THR A 2 2.05 -6.30 5.75
CA THR A 2 0.66 -5.80 5.55
C THR A 2 -0.20 -6.60 4.56
N PRO A 3 0.25 -6.92 3.32
CA PRO A 3 -0.59 -7.65 2.37
C PRO A 3 -0.95 -9.07 2.83
N TYR A 4 -0.05 -9.74 3.56
CA TYR A 4 -0.29 -11.07 4.11
C TYR A 4 -1.40 -11.03 5.18
N ILE A 5 -1.37 -10.04 6.06
CA ILE A 5 -2.38 -9.87 7.11
C ILE A 5 -3.73 -9.48 6.48
N ALA A 6 -3.71 -8.62 5.46
CA ALA A 6 -4.94 -8.17 4.77
C ALA A 6 -5.66 -9.33 4.07
N LEU A 7 -4.91 -10.27 3.48
CA LEU A 7 -5.44 -11.49 2.88
C LEU A 7 -5.87 -12.50 3.94
N TRP A 8 -5.06 -12.73 4.96
CA TRP A 8 -5.41 -13.59 6.11
C TRP A 8 -6.74 -13.19 6.74
N ALA A 9 -6.98 -11.88 6.95
CA ALA A 9 -8.23 -11.38 7.51
C ALA A 9 -9.47 -11.62 6.63
N ARG A 10 -9.29 -11.96 5.34
CA ARG A 10 -10.36 -12.05 4.33
C ARG A 10 -10.49 -13.41 3.66
N MET A 11 -9.47 -14.27 3.75
CA MET A 11 -9.43 -15.55 3.06
C MET A 11 -9.28 -16.69 4.07
N HIS A 12 -10.32 -17.53 4.14
CA HIS A 12 -10.30 -18.72 4.98
C HIS A 12 -9.21 -19.69 4.51
N GLY A 13 -8.34 -20.13 5.43
CA GLY A 13 -7.26 -21.08 5.15
C GLY A 13 -6.07 -20.49 4.38
N PHE A 14 -5.95 -19.17 4.29
CA PHE A 14 -4.82 -18.51 3.63
C PHE A 14 -3.49 -18.81 4.33
N SER A 15 -2.49 -19.19 3.54
CA SER A 15 -1.11 -19.42 3.94
C SER A 15 -0.18 -18.36 3.35
N LYS A 16 1.05 -18.24 3.89
CA LYS A 16 2.04 -17.29 3.36
C LYS A 16 2.52 -17.72 1.98
N GLU A 17 2.59 -19.02 1.78
CA GLU A 17 3.00 -19.69 0.55
C GLU A 17 2.07 -19.33 -0.61
N ASP A 18 0.78 -19.09 -0.34
CA ASP A 18 -0.20 -18.69 -1.37
C ASP A 18 0.17 -17.36 -2.04
N LEU A 19 0.42 -16.32 -1.24
CA LEU A 19 0.81 -15.01 -1.78
C LEU A 19 2.23 -15.03 -2.33
N TYR A 20 3.16 -15.68 -1.63
CA TYR A 20 4.55 -15.77 -2.06
C TYR A 20 4.65 -16.50 -3.42
N GLY A 21 4.02 -17.66 -3.57
CA GLY A 21 4.03 -18.42 -4.81
C GLY A 21 3.29 -17.71 -5.94
N ALA A 22 2.23 -16.95 -5.63
CA ALA A 22 1.57 -16.11 -6.62
C ALA A 22 2.46 -14.95 -7.12
N LEU A 23 3.31 -14.37 -6.27
CA LEU A 23 4.22 -13.27 -6.61
C LEU A 23 5.48 -13.75 -7.35
N TYR A 24 6.10 -14.84 -6.90
CA TYR A 24 7.49 -15.15 -7.27
C TYR A 24 7.65 -16.43 -8.09
N ASP A 25 6.92 -17.49 -7.74
CA ASP A 25 6.98 -18.77 -8.47
C ASP A 25 6.18 -18.68 -9.78
N GLY A 26 4.88 -18.40 -9.66
CA GLY A 26 3.96 -18.32 -10.79
C GLY A 26 3.86 -16.94 -11.41
N ARG A 27 4.36 -15.89 -10.72
CA ARG A 27 4.31 -14.48 -11.15
C ARG A 27 2.94 -14.05 -11.69
N ARG A 28 1.87 -14.58 -11.07
CA ARG A 28 0.47 -14.21 -11.36
C ARG A 28 0.10 -12.86 -10.74
N LEU A 29 0.84 -12.47 -9.71
CA LEU A 29 0.79 -11.15 -9.10
C LEU A 29 2.13 -10.44 -9.29
N VAL A 30 2.09 -9.12 -9.34
CA VAL A 30 3.27 -8.27 -9.46
C VAL A 30 3.20 -7.10 -8.48
N ARG A 31 4.37 -6.70 -7.98
CA ARG A 31 4.56 -5.51 -7.16
C ARG A 31 4.98 -4.33 -8.04
N LEU A 32 4.20 -3.25 -8.06
CA LEU A 32 4.52 -2.02 -8.79
C LEU A 32 4.09 -0.75 -8.02
N PRO A 33 4.81 0.37 -8.18
CA PRO A 33 4.31 1.67 -7.74
C PRO A 33 3.02 2.03 -8.49
N ALA A 34 1.97 2.39 -7.77
CA ALA A 34 0.67 2.71 -8.35
C ALA A 34 0.01 3.91 -7.65
N MET A 35 -1.19 3.73 -7.10
CA MET A 35 -1.93 4.77 -6.39
C MET A 35 -1.07 5.40 -5.29
N HIS A 36 -1.18 6.72 -5.11
CA HIS A 36 -0.34 7.50 -4.18
C HIS A 36 1.19 7.39 -4.40
N SER A 37 1.63 6.81 -5.52
CA SER A 37 3.03 6.39 -5.75
C SER A 37 3.53 5.30 -4.79
N ASP A 38 2.60 4.65 -4.07
CA ASP A 38 2.90 3.56 -3.15
C ASP A 38 2.97 2.23 -3.88
N LEU A 39 3.67 1.29 -3.24
CA LEU A 39 3.85 -0.04 -3.79
C LEU A 39 2.59 -0.90 -3.59
N HIS A 40 2.00 -1.33 -4.71
CA HIS A 40 0.80 -2.14 -4.73
C HIS A 40 1.08 -3.53 -5.31
N ILE A 41 0.24 -4.50 -4.93
CA ILE A 41 0.19 -5.83 -5.53
C ILE A 41 -1.03 -5.90 -6.42
N VAL A 42 -0.85 -6.27 -7.69
CA VAL A 42 -1.94 -6.42 -8.67
C VAL A 42 -1.77 -7.71 -9.46
N PRO A 43 -2.83 -8.25 -10.08
CA PRO A 43 -2.70 -9.28 -11.09
C PRO A 43 -1.74 -8.85 -12.21
N THR A 44 -0.85 -9.74 -12.61
CA THR A 44 0.15 -9.46 -13.66
C THR A 44 -0.51 -9.07 -14.98
N GLU A 45 -1.67 -9.65 -15.30
CA GLU A 45 -2.48 -9.30 -16.47
C GLU A 45 -3.02 -7.86 -16.43
N ASP A 46 -3.20 -7.30 -15.23
CA ASP A 46 -3.67 -5.94 -15.02
C ASP A 46 -2.55 -4.92 -14.88
N MET A 47 -1.30 -5.37 -14.81
CA MET A 47 -0.12 -4.50 -14.67
C MET A 47 -0.12 -3.35 -15.70
N PRO A 48 -0.40 -3.58 -17.00
CA PRO A 48 -0.47 -2.48 -17.97
C PRO A 48 -1.54 -1.44 -17.62
N ALA A 49 -2.69 -1.86 -17.10
CA ALA A 49 -3.78 -0.96 -16.74
C ALA A 49 -3.42 -0.08 -15.54
N TYR A 50 -2.89 -0.68 -14.46
CA TYR A 50 -2.44 0.10 -13.31
C TYR A 50 -1.30 1.05 -13.67
N PHE A 51 -0.29 0.57 -14.40
CA PHE A 51 0.84 1.38 -14.84
C PHE A 51 0.42 2.58 -15.70
N ARG A 52 -0.39 2.34 -16.75
CA ARG A 52 -0.80 3.41 -17.68
C ARG A 52 -1.77 4.39 -17.04
N ALA A 53 -2.64 3.93 -16.15
CA ALA A 53 -3.54 4.81 -15.41
C ALA A 53 -2.73 5.76 -14.52
N THR A 54 -1.84 5.25 -13.66
CA THR A 54 -1.11 6.09 -12.70
C THR A 54 -0.06 6.96 -13.36
N GLN A 55 0.61 6.47 -14.41
CA GLN A 55 1.52 7.28 -15.21
C GLN A 55 0.83 8.50 -15.82
N ALA A 56 -0.41 8.35 -16.30
CA ALA A 56 -1.18 9.46 -16.88
C ALA A 56 -1.74 10.44 -15.83
N LEU A 57 -1.78 10.04 -14.57
CA LEU A 57 -2.21 10.87 -13.44
C LEU A 57 -1.03 11.58 -12.75
N ALA A 58 0.20 11.10 -12.94
CA ALA A 58 1.39 11.71 -12.33
C ALA A 58 1.63 13.12 -12.90
N GLU A 59 1.74 14.12 -12.02
CA GLU A 59 1.99 15.51 -12.40
C GLU A 59 3.48 15.77 -12.71
N SER A 60 4.37 14.97 -12.13
CA SER A 60 5.81 14.97 -12.38
C SER A 60 6.34 13.53 -12.41
N ASN A 61 7.33 13.27 -13.25
CA ASN A 61 8.02 11.99 -13.27
C ASN A 61 9.02 11.94 -12.10
N VAL A 62 8.99 10.87 -11.31
CA VAL A 62 9.93 10.64 -10.18
C VAL A 62 11.38 10.86 -10.61
N SER A 63 11.73 10.49 -11.86
CA SER A 63 13.07 10.70 -12.38
C SER A 63 13.42 12.16 -12.70
N THR A 64 12.43 13.01 -13.00
CA THR A 64 12.65 14.46 -13.14
C THR A 64 13.02 15.07 -11.79
N TYR A 65 12.33 14.67 -10.73
CA TYR A 65 12.63 15.15 -9.39
C TYR A 65 13.99 14.64 -8.89
N LEU A 66 14.29 13.36 -9.13
CA LEU A 66 15.60 12.79 -8.82
C LEU A 66 16.73 13.50 -9.60
N ALA A 67 16.51 13.81 -10.88
CA ALA A 67 17.47 14.56 -11.69
C ALA A 67 17.71 15.97 -11.14
N TYR A 68 16.67 16.63 -10.65
CA TYR A 68 16.79 17.92 -9.96
C TYR A 68 17.68 17.80 -8.72
N LEU A 69 17.39 16.86 -7.81
CA LEU A 69 18.16 16.68 -6.56
C LEU A 69 19.64 16.36 -6.83
N VAL A 70 19.92 15.52 -7.83
CA VAL A 70 21.29 15.17 -8.21
C VAL A 70 22.03 16.36 -8.81
N SER A 71 21.34 17.17 -9.63
CA SER A 71 21.92 18.37 -10.23
C SER A 71 22.17 19.47 -9.20
N ASP A 72 21.23 19.67 -8.26
CA ASP A 72 21.34 20.63 -7.17
C ASP A 72 22.54 20.32 -6.26
N ALA A 73 22.73 19.05 -5.88
CA ALA A 73 23.88 18.62 -5.10
C ALA A 73 25.23 18.89 -5.80
N SER A 74 25.25 18.85 -7.13
CA SER A 74 26.43 19.20 -7.91
C SER A 74 26.69 20.71 -7.91
N GLN A 75 25.65 21.53 -8.08
CA GLN A 75 25.77 22.98 -8.22
C GLN A 75 26.00 23.69 -6.88
N ASN A 76 25.32 23.23 -5.83
CA ASN A 76 25.24 23.92 -4.54
C ASN A 76 26.03 23.23 -3.42
N ASN A 77 26.35 21.94 -3.56
CA ASN A 77 27.06 21.18 -2.51
C ASN A 77 28.45 20.68 -2.96
N GLY A 78 28.93 21.11 -4.13
CA GLY A 78 30.26 20.78 -4.65
C GLY A 78 30.49 19.30 -4.94
N GLN A 79 29.42 18.50 -5.06
CA GLN A 79 29.53 17.09 -5.41
C GLN A 79 29.88 16.91 -6.90
N GLN A 80 30.62 15.86 -7.23
CA GLN A 80 30.89 15.52 -8.64
C GLN A 80 29.58 15.30 -9.40
N PRO A 81 29.39 15.92 -10.58
CA PRO A 81 28.22 15.70 -11.41
C PRO A 81 27.97 14.21 -11.68
N VAL A 82 26.70 13.83 -11.77
CA VAL A 82 26.28 12.48 -12.17
C VAL A 82 25.38 12.61 -13.38
N CYS A 83 25.79 11.99 -14.49
CA CYS A 83 24.92 11.81 -15.65
C CYS A 83 23.97 10.65 -15.37
N LEU A 84 22.70 10.95 -15.05
CA LEU A 84 21.73 9.91 -14.70
C LEU A 84 21.44 8.97 -15.87
N ASP A 85 21.43 9.45 -17.11
CA ASP A 85 21.17 8.60 -18.28
C ASP A 85 22.25 7.53 -18.47
N ASP A 86 23.52 7.88 -18.23
CA ASP A 86 24.64 6.92 -18.26
C ASP A 86 24.50 5.90 -17.12
N VAL A 87 24.14 6.36 -15.92
CA VAL A 87 23.92 5.49 -14.76
C VAL A 87 22.75 4.54 -14.99
N ILE A 88 21.64 5.02 -15.53
CA ILE A 88 20.45 4.22 -15.86
C ILE A 88 20.81 3.17 -16.90
N SER A 89 21.49 3.56 -17.99
CA SER A 89 21.93 2.62 -19.03
C SER A 89 22.79 1.51 -18.44
N ARG A 90 23.73 1.86 -17.54
CA ARG A 90 24.59 0.88 -16.89
C ARG A 90 23.85 -0.01 -15.89
N VAL A 91 22.87 0.53 -15.15
CA VAL A 91 21.99 -0.27 -14.28
C VAL A 91 21.25 -1.32 -15.08
N LEU A 92 20.61 -0.94 -16.19
CA LEU A 92 19.82 -1.84 -17.02
C LEU A 92 20.70 -2.94 -17.64
N GLU A 93 21.91 -2.60 -18.09
CA GLU A 93 22.89 -3.57 -18.60
C GLU A 93 23.31 -4.59 -17.53
N ILE A 94 23.67 -4.10 -16.34
CA ILE A 94 24.11 -4.96 -15.22
C ILE A 94 22.99 -5.90 -14.78
N ILE A 95 21.78 -5.37 -14.58
CA ILE A 95 20.63 -6.17 -14.12
C ILE A 95 20.23 -7.20 -15.18
N SER A 96 20.30 -6.86 -16.47
CA SER A 96 19.96 -7.79 -17.56
C SER A 96 20.97 -8.93 -17.66
N THR A 97 22.23 -8.68 -17.30
CA THR A 97 23.31 -9.68 -17.37
C THR A 97 23.42 -10.52 -16.11
N ARG A 98 23.27 -9.91 -14.92
CA ARG A 98 23.48 -10.56 -13.61
C ARG A 98 22.19 -11.07 -12.96
N GLY A 99 21.02 -10.69 -13.49
CA GLY A 99 19.73 -11.01 -12.92
C GLY A 99 19.32 -10.08 -11.78
N ALA A 100 18.28 -10.50 -11.05
CA ALA A 100 17.69 -9.71 -9.98
C ALA A 100 18.70 -9.37 -8.88
N CYS A 101 18.68 -8.17 -8.32
CA CYS A 101 19.62 -7.76 -7.27
C CYS A 101 19.05 -6.72 -6.28
N THR A 102 19.62 -6.63 -5.09
CA THR A 102 19.31 -5.55 -4.13
C THR A 102 20.00 -4.23 -4.51
N ALA A 103 19.55 -3.13 -3.89
CA ALA A 103 20.24 -1.85 -4.02
C ALA A 103 21.70 -1.89 -3.51
N ASP A 104 21.98 -2.70 -2.48
CA ASP A 104 23.34 -2.90 -1.95
C ASP A 104 24.23 -3.68 -2.90
N GLU A 105 23.71 -4.75 -3.51
CA GLU A 105 24.41 -5.50 -4.55
C GLU A 105 24.73 -4.62 -5.75
N MET A 106 23.75 -3.86 -6.22
CA MET A 106 23.91 -2.95 -7.35
C MET A 106 24.93 -1.84 -7.04
N ALA A 107 24.91 -1.25 -5.84
CA ALA A 107 25.90 -0.25 -5.43
C ALA A 107 27.33 -0.81 -5.30
N ARG A 108 27.51 -2.11 -5.03
CA ARG A 108 28.84 -2.76 -5.07
C ARG A 108 29.38 -2.88 -6.49
N TRP A 109 28.51 -3.10 -7.49
CA TRP A 109 28.91 -3.19 -8.90
C TRP A 109 29.03 -1.83 -9.58
N LEU A 110 28.23 -0.85 -9.13
CA LEU A 110 28.18 0.50 -9.67
C LEU A 110 28.25 1.52 -8.51
N PRO A 111 29.46 1.86 -8.02
CA PRO A 111 29.67 2.64 -6.79
C PRO A 111 29.00 4.01 -6.72
N VAL A 112 28.71 4.64 -7.87
CA VAL A 112 27.96 5.91 -7.92
C VAL A 112 26.58 5.80 -7.27
N LEU A 113 25.95 4.62 -7.28
CA LEU A 113 24.68 4.36 -6.61
C LEU A 113 24.81 4.29 -5.09
N GLY A 114 26.03 4.14 -4.57
CA GLY A 114 26.38 4.21 -3.15
C GLY A 114 26.43 5.63 -2.59
N ARG A 115 26.49 6.65 -3.45
CA ARG A 115 26.68 8.05 -3.04
C ARG A 115 25.45 8.63 -2.34
N GLN A 116 25.71 9.48 -1.35
CA GLN A 116 24.70 10.20 -0.56
C GLN A 116 24.41 11.56 -1.18
N PHE A 117 23.13 11.87 -1.35
CA PHE A 117 22.62 13.13 -1.88
C PHE A 117 21.72 13.80 -0.85
N PRO A 118 21.81 15.14 -0.70
CA PRO A 118 20.95 15.88 0.21
C PRO A 118 19.50 15.90 -0.28
N PHE A 119 18.58 16.01 0.68
CA PHE A 119 17.14 16.13 0.45
C PHE A 119 16.48 16.89 1.61
N GLY A 120 15.40 17.61 1.31
CA GLY A 120 14.61 18.36 2.29
C GLY A 120 14.55 19.87 2.00
N LYS A 121 13.74 20.59 2.78
CA LYS A 121 13.57 22.04 2.61
C LYS A 121 14.86 22.80 2.93
N ASN A 122 15.18 23.79 2.11
CA ASN A 122 16.23 24.77 2.39
C ASN A 122 16.00 25.40 3.77
N GLY A 123 16.99 25.29 4.67
CA GLY A 123 16.96 25.88 6.02
C GLY A 123 16.73 24.91 7.19
N ALA A 124 16.65 23.59 6.96
CA ALA A 124 16.71 22.61 8.05
C ALA A 124 18.12 22.58 8.68
N THR A 125 18.19 22.47 10.02
CA THR A 125 19.43 22.48 10.80
C THR A 125 20.36 21.32 10.48
N GLU A 126 19.82 20.19 10.01
CA GLU A 126 20.58 19.07 9.43
C GLU A 126 19.89 18.60 8.13
N PRO A 127 20.59 18.61 6.98
CA PRO A 127 20.03 18.10 5.74
C PRO A 127 19.90 16.57 5.82
N SER A 128 18.70 16.06 5.60
CA SER A 128 18.51 14.62 5.40
C SER A 128 19.23 14.19 4.12
N THR A 129 19.75 12.96 4.11
CA THR A 129 20.43 12.41 2.92
C THR A 129 19.81 11.10 2.49
N PHE A 130 19.95 10.79 1.20
CA PHE A 130 19.58 9.49 0.66
C PHE A 130 20.69 8.95 -0.23
N ARG A 131 20.79 7.62 -0.30
CA ARG A 131 21.67 6.94 -1.22
C ARG A 131 21.03 6.86 -2.61
N LEU A 132 21.74 7.23 -3.67
CA LEU A 132 21.17 7.30 -5.02
C LEU A 132 20.46 6.00 -5.45
N GLY A 133 21.07 4.84 -5.21
CA GLY A 133 20.48 3.53 -5.57
C GLY A 133 19.16 3.22 -4.87
N THR A 134 18.91 3.74 -3.67
CA THR A 134 17.65 3.50 -2.94
C THR A 134 16.48 4.33 -3.46
N LYS A 135 16.76 5.34 -4.31
CA LYS A 135 15.74 6.16 -4.98
C LYS A 135 15.65 5.83 -6.47
N LEU A 136 16.79 5.60 -7.13
CA LEU A 136 16.84 5.33 -8.56
C LEU A 136 16.15 4.00 -8.92
N LEU A 137 16.42 2.90 -8.21
CA LEU A 137 15.84 1.60 -8.58
C LEU A 137 14.30 1.58 -8.48
N PRO A 138 13.67 2.09 -7.38
CA PRO A 138 12.22 2.31 -7.35
C PRO A 138 11.71 3.22 -8.46
N ALA A 139 12.44 4.30 -8.81
CA ALA A 139 12.04 5.19 -9.90
C ALA A 139 12.01 4.45 -11.24
N LEU A 140 12.97 3.57 -11.51
CA LEU A 140 12.97 2.73 -12.71
C LEU A 140 11.83 1.69 -12.72
N CYS A 141 11.36 1.25 -11.54
CA CYS A 141 10.12 0.48 -11.43
C CYS A 141 8.89 1.32 -11.77
N ALA A 142 8.80 2.55 -11.25
CA ALA A 142 7.72 3.48 -11.59
C ALA A 142 7.70 3.87 -13.07
N GLN A 143 8.83 3.73 -13.76
CA GLN A 143 8.96 3.92 -15.22
C GLN A 143 8.72 2.65 -16.04
N GLY A 144 8.50 1.50 -15.39
CA GLY A 144 8.26 0.24 -16.09
C GLY A 144 9.51 -0.35 -16.75
N GLN A 145 10.71 0.06 -16.32
CA GLN A 145 11.96 -0.53 -16.80
C GLN A 145 12.40 -1.70 -15.90
N LEU A 146 12.16 -1.56 -14.59
CA LEU A 146 12.41 -2.60 -13.60
C LEU A 146 11.11 -3.07 -12.95
N VAL A 147 11.19 -4.15 -12.19
CA VAL A 147 10.11 -4.67 -11.34
C VAL A 147 10.69 -5.13 -10.00
N TYR A 148 9.87 -5.08 -8.96
CA TYR A 148 10.19 -5.67 -7.66
C TYR A 148 10.18 -7.20 -7.79
N ALA A 149 11.34 -7.80 -7.63
CA ALA A 149 11.55 -9.24 -7.67
C ALA A 149 11.41 -9.86 -6.26
N GLU A 150 11.70 -11.15 -6.16
CA GLU A 150 11.72 -11.88 -4.90
C GLU A 150 12.65 -11.18 -3.88
N PRO A 151 12.19 -10.80 -2.68
CA PRO A 151 13.00 -10.10 -1.71
C PRO A 151 14.10 -11.01 -1.15
N SER A 152 15.19 -10.41 -0.68
CA SER A 152 16.26 -11.17 -0.01
C SER A 152 15.89 -11.44 1.45
N GLY A 153 15.94 -12.70 1.89
CA GLY A 153 15.66 -13.09 3.26
C GLY A 153 14.30 -13.79 3.41
N SER A 154 13.63 -13.59 4.54
CA SER A 154 12.30 -14.19 4.76
C SER A 154 11.19 -13.33 4.13
N TRP A 155 9.96 -13.84 4.12
CA TRP A 155 8.76 -13.12 3.69
C TRP A 155 8.47 -11.82 4.48
N LYS A 156 9.11 -11.62 5.64
CA LYS A 156 9.03 -10.37 6.44
C LYS A 156 10.05 -9.32 5.99
N SER A 157 11.03 -9.70 5.18
CA SER A 157 12.13 -8.82 4.76
C SER A 157 11.63 -7.62 3.98
N ASP A 158 12.22 -6.47 4.27
CA ASP A 158 12.08 -5.21 3.52
C ASP A 158 13.21 -5.02 2.50
N ARG A 159 14.10 -6.02 2.35
CA ARG A 159 15.21 -5.99 1.40
C ARG A 159 14.77 -6.39 0.00
N ASP A 160 14.13 -5.45 -0.67
CA ASP A 160 13.67 -5.62 -2.04
C ASP A 160 14.82 -5.91 -3.01
N ARG A 161 14.57 -6.87 -3.92
CA ARG A 161 15.37 -7.09 -5.13
C ARG A 161 14.64 -6.49 -6.32
N TYR A 162 15.40 -6.11 -7.33
CA TYR A 162 14.92 -5.50 -8.56
C TYR A 162 15.39 -6.34 -9.74
N ALA A 163 14.52 -6.58 -10.71
CA ALA A 163 14.84 -7.27 -11.97
C ALA A 163 14.41 -6.42 -13.16
N ALA A 164 15.01 -6.65 -14.33
CA ALA A 164 14.54 -6.06 -15.59
C ALA A 164 13.12 -6.57 -15.87
N LEU A 165 12.19 -5.66 -16.19
CA LEU A 165 10.81 -6.04 -16.50
C LEU A 165 10.76 -7.03 -17.67
N SER A 166 11.53 -6.75 -18.73
CA SER A 166 11.58 -7.56 -19.96
C SER A 166 12.00 -9.01 -19.74
N THR A 167 12.84 -9.28 -18.73
CA THR A 167 13.28 -10.64 -18.39
C THR A 167 12.38 -11.28 -17.34
N TRP A 168 11.86 -10.48 -16.39
CA TRP A 168 11.02 -11.00 -15.31
C TRP A 168 9.60 -11.33 -15.78
N LEU A 169 9.03 -10.52 -16.68
CA LEU A 169 7.69 -10.62 -17.22
C LEU A 169 7.71 -10.37 -18.74
N PRO A 170 8.29 -11.29 -19.53
CA PRO A 170 8.52 -11.08 -20.97
C PRO A 170 7.24 -10.87 -21.78
N GLU A 171 6.13 -11.46 -21.32
CA GLU A 171 4.82 -11.37 -21.99
C GLU A 171 4.06 -10.06 -21.68
N VAL A 172 4.53 -9.27 -20.70
CA VAL A 172 3.83 -8.04 -20.30
C VAL A 172 4.26 -6.87 -21.19
N ASN A 173 3.29 -6.36 -21.96
CA ASN A 173 3.45 -5.10 -22.68
C ASN A 173 2.70 -3.97 -21.96
N LEU A 174 3.45 -3.11 -21.25
CA LEU A 174 2.88 -1.98 -20.51
C LEU A 174 2.13 -0.96 -21.40
N ASN A 175 2.45 -0.89 -22.70
CA ASN A 175 1.82 0.04 -23.63
C ASN A 175 0.63 -0.58 -24.38
N ALA A 176 0.19 -1.79 -24.01
CA ALA A 176 -0.89 -2.49 -24.69
C ALA A 176 -2.28 -1.84 -24.50
N ILE A 177 -2.41 -0.90 -23.56
CA ILE A 177 -3.69 -0.26 -23.22
C ILE A 177 -3.58 1.27 -23.26
N ASP A 178 -4.59 1.90 -23.87
CA ASP A 178 -4.76 3.35 -23.86
C ASP A 178 -4.95 3.88 -22.41
N PRO A 179 -4.34 5.01 -22.02
CA PRO A 179 -4.46 5.54 -20.66
C PRO A 179 -5.89 5.76 -20.14
N ARG A 180 -6.84 6.18 -21.00
CA ARG A 180 -8.23 6.35 -20.55
C ARG A 180 -8.88 4.98 -20.31
N LYS A 181 -8.65 4.00 -21.19
CA LYS A 181 -9.13 2.62 -20.99
C LYS A 181 -8.48 1.94 -19.79
N ALA A 182 -7.21 2.24 -19.53
CA ALA A 182 -6.51 1.82 -18.33
C ALA A 182 -7.19 2.36 -17.07
N LEU A 183 -7.50 3.66 -17.05
CA LEU A 183 -8.21 4.28 -15.93
C LEU A 183 -9.63 3.72 -15.75
N GLU A 184 -10.37 3.46 -16.84
CA GLU A 184 -11.68 2.78 -16.78
C GLU A 184 -11.55 1.41 -16.09
N ARG A 185 -10.56 0.60 -16.46
CA ARG A 185 -10.33 -0.73 -15.87
C ARG A 185 -9.96 -0.64 -14.38
N VAL A 186 -9.07 0.29 -14.01
CA VAL A 186 -8.68 0.51 -12.61
C VAL A 186 -9.86 1.01 -11.77
N LEU A 187 -10.66 1.95 -12.27
CA LEU A 187 -11.86 2.44 -11.57
C LEU A 187 -12.90 1.34 -11.41
N LEU A 188 -13.07 0.47 -12.40
CA LEU A 188 -13.95 -0.68 -12.29
C LEU A 188 -13.52 -1.62 -11.16
N HIS A 189 -12.22 -1.96 -11.07
CA HIS A 189 -11.71 -2.80 -9.97
C HIS A 189 -11.90 -2.14 -8.62
N TYR A 190 -11.70 -0.82 -8.55
CA TYR A 190 -11.93 -0.05 -7.33
C TYR A 190 -13.41 -0.08 -6.92
N VAL A 191 -14.35 0.14 -7.84
CA VAL A 191 -15.79 0.09 -7.54
C VAL A 191 -16.23 -1.33 -7.16
N HIS A 192 -15.69 -2.36 -7.80
CA HIS A 192 -15.94 -3.76 -7.42
C HIS A 192 -15.52 -4.06 -5.97
N ALA A 193 -14.34 -3.59 -5.58
CA ALA A 193 -13.77 -3.90 -4.26
C ALA A 193 -14.37 -3.04 -3.13
N TYR A 194 -14.64 -1.76 -3.39
CA TYR A 194 -14.95 -0.77 -2.36
C TYR A 194 -16.33 -0.13 -2.50
N GLY A 195 -17.09 -0.45 -3.55
CA GLY A 195 -18.41 0.11 -3.80
C GLY A 195 -19.41 -0.17 -2.67
N PRO A 196 -20.35 0.75 -2.39
CA PRO A 196 -20.58 2.01 -3.09
C PRO A 196 -19.56 3.12 -2.76
N VAL A 197 -19.10 3.86 -3.78
CA VAL A 197 -18.04 4.90 -3.67
C VAL A 197 -18.40 6.18 -4.41
N THR A 198 -18.02 7.34 -3.88
CA THR A 198 -18.23 8.63 -4.57
C THR A 198 -17.09 8.93 -5.55
N ILE A 199 -17.30 9.91 -6.44
CA ILE A 199 -16.19 10.48 -7.25
C ILE A 199 -15.09 11.06 -6.35
N GLY A 200 -15.45 11.58 -5.17
CA GLY A 200 -14.49 12.10 -4.20
C GLY A 200 -13.57 11.00 -3.66
N ASP A 201 -14.11 9.82 -3.42
CA ASP A 201 -13.34 8.65 -2.97
C ASP A 201 -12.43 8.13 -4.07
N MET A 202 -12.92 8.04 -5.31
CA MET A 202 -12.09 7.65 -6.46
C MET A 202 -10.91 8.60 -6.68
N VAL A 203 -11.15 9.92 -6.58
CA VAL A 203 -10.09 10.93 -6.69
C VAL A 203 -9.09 10.78 -5.55
N HIS A 204 -9.58 10.61 -4.32
CA HIS A 204 -8.75 10.42 -3.14
C HIS A 204 -7.86 9.18 -3.28
N TRP A 205 -8.45 8.02 -3.58
CA TRP A 205 -7.75 6.74 -3.67
C TRP A 205 -6.72 6.69 -4.80
N LEU A 206 -6.96 7.37 -5.91
CA LEU A 206 -5.98 7.47 -6.99
C LEU A 206 -4.78 8.38 -6.63
N GLY A 207 -4.89 9.19 -5.56
CA GLY A 207 -3.85 10.09 -5.08
C GLY A 207 -3.78 11.41 -5.87
N THR A 208 -3.08 11.42 -7.01
CA THR A 208 -2.84 12.65 -7.81
C THR A 208 -3.92 12.92 -8.86
N ALA A 209 -4.99 12.11 -8.88
CA ALA A 209 -6.04 12.26 -9.88
C ALA A 209 -6.81 13.56 -9.71
N ARG A 210 -7.27 14.12 -10.83
CA ARG A 210 -8.20 15.24 -10.83
C ARG A 210 -9.57 14.79 -11.28
N ARG A 211 -10.63 15.43 -10.76
CA ARG A 211 -12.02 15.14 -11.13
C ARG A 211 -12.24 15.12 -12.65
N ARG A 212 -11.58 16.01 -13.39
CA ARG A 212 -11.64 16.10 -14.86
C ARG A 212 -11.12 14.86 -15.60
N GLN A 213 -10.29 14.04 -14.96
CA GLN A 213 -9.79 12.76 -15.50
C GLN A 213 -10.71 11.60 -15.11
N VAL A 214 -11.16 11.57 -13.85
CA VAL A 214 -12.00 10.50 -13.30
C VAL A 214 -13.39 10.48 -13.95
N VAL A 215 -14.05 11.63 -14.07
CA VAL A 215 -15.44 11.71 -14.57
C VAL A 215 -15.59 11.13 -15.99
N PRO A 216 -14.75 11.50 -16.99
CA PRO A 216 -14.87 10.89 -18.32
C PRO A 216 -14.63 9.38 -18.35
N ALA A 217 -13.71 8.86 -17.54
CA ALA A 217 -13.50 7.41 -17.44
C ALA A 217 -14.72 6.72 -16.82
N LEU A 218 -15.28 7.31 -15.76
CA LEU A 218 -16.49 6.80 -15.11
C LEU A 218 -17.70 6.78 -16.06
N MET A 219 -17.88 7.82 -16.88
CA MET A 219 -18.91 7.85 -17.93
C MET A 219 -18.72 6.74 -18.96
N GLY A 220 -17.47 6.38 -19.28
CA GLY A 220 -17.14 5.25 -20.16
C GLY A 220 -17.60 3.89 -19.62
N LEU A 221 -17.76 3.74 -18.31
CA LEU A 221 -18.26 2.53 -17.66
C LEU A 221 -19.79 2.46 -17.61
N GLY A 222 -20.50 3.55 -17.91
CA GLY A 222 -21.93 3.80 -17.70
C GLY A 222 -22.84 2.58 -17.47
N PRO A 223 -23.05 1.69 -18.45
CA PRO A 223 -23.98 0.55 -18.30
C PRO A 223 -23.66 -0.41 -17.15
N ARG A 224 -22.38 -0.51 -16.78
CA ARG A 224 -21.87 -1.42 -15.74
C ARG A 224 -22.11 -0.90 -14.32
N LEU A 225 -22.31 0.41 -14.18
CA LEU A 225 -22.43 1.08 -12.89
C LEU A 225 -23.89 1.44 -12.60
N ALA A 226 -24.26 1.38 -11.34
CA ALA A 226 -25.51 1.93 -10.81
C ALA A 226 -25.21 3.06 -9.84
N HIS A 227 -26.13 4.03 -9.76
CA HIS A 227 -26.10 5.12 -8.79
C HIS A 227 -26.95 4.71 -7.59
N VAL A 228 -26.44 4.94 -6.40
CA VAL A 228 -27.15 4.67 -5.14
C VAL A 228 -26.93 5.81 -4.15
N GLU A 229 -27.88 5.98 -3.25
CA GLU A 229 -27.71 6.83 -2.06
C GLU A 229 -27.41 5.93 -0.86
N VAL A 230 -26.33 6.24 -0.14
CA VAL A 230 -25.95 5.52 1.08
C VAL A 230 -26.39 6.35 2.28
N LEU A 231 -27.23 5.76 3.13
CA LEU A 231 -27.71 6.40 4.36
C LEU A 231 -26.53 6.89 5.21
N GLY A 232 -26.66 8.11 5.73
CA GLY A 232 -25.62 8.74 6.54
C GLY A 232 -24.45 9.36 5.76
N THR A 233 -24.47 9.27 4.42
CA THR A 233 -23.46 9.91 3.55
C THR A 233 -24.09 11.04 2.72
N GLN A 234 -23.25 11.89 2.14
CA GLN A 234 -23.67 13.00 1.28
C GLN A 234 -23.31 12.71 -0.18
N GLY A 235 -24.28 12.87 -1.07
CA GLY A 235 -24.10 12.72 -2.52
C GLY A 235 -24.33 11.30 -3.05
N GLU A 236 -24.33 11.19 -4.37
CA GLU A 236 -24.49 9.92 -5.07
C GLU A 236 -23.20 9.08 -5.03
N ALA A 237 -23.38 7.79 -4.76
CA ALA A 237 -22.32 6.79 -4.82
C ALA A 237 -22.52 5.85 -6.02
N TYR A 238 -21.41 5.29 -6.50
CA TYR A 238 -21.33 4.36 -7.61
C TYR A 238 -21.07 2.96 -7.09
N VAL A 239 -21.82 2.00 -7.61
CA VAL A 239 -21.65 0.58 -7.35
C VAL A 239 -21.71 -0.19 -8.66
N LEU A 240 -21.18 -1.41 -8.71
CA LEU A 240 -21.44 -2.26 -9.86
C LEU A 240 -22.91 -2.64 -9.88
N ARG A 241 -23.50 -2.61 -11.07
CA ARG A 241 -24.91 -2.96 -11.26
C ARG A 241 -25.21 -4.41 -10.86
N GLU A 242 -24.27 -5.32 -11.10
CA GLU A 242 -24.38 -6.74 -10.73
C GLU A 242 -24.32 -6.99 -9.23
N ASP A 243 -23.74 -6.07 -8.45
CA ASP A 243 -23.68 -6.16 -6.98
C ASP A 243 -24.93 -5.62 -6.28
N LEU A 244 -25.84 -4.95 -7.01
CA LEU A 244 -26.95 -4.21 -6.40
C LEU A 244 -27.87 -5.13 -5.59
N GLU A 245 -28.28 -6.27 -6.17
CA GLU A 245 -29.16 -7.22 -5.50
C GLU A 245 -28.52 -7.74 -4.20
N ARG A 246 -27.25 -8.16 -4.26
CA ARG A 246 -26.49 -8.65 -3.11
C ARG A 246 -26.36 -7.60 -2.01
N LEU A 247 -26.13 -6.34 -2.35
CA LEU A 247 -25.95 -5.27 -1.37
C LEU A 247 -27.26 -4.76 -0.75
N THR A 248 -28.40 -4.98 -1.43
CA THR A 248 -29.73 -4.65 -0.88
C THR A 248 -30.31 -5.76 0.00
N ALA A 249 -29.76 -6.97 -0.07
CA ALA A 249 -30.12 -8.04 0.84
C ALA A 249 -29.70 -7.67 2.28
N ARG A 250 -30.55 -8.01 3.25
CA ARG A 250 -30.20 -7.85 4.66
C ARG A 250 -28.98 -8.74 4.93
N PRO A 251 -27.90 -8.23 5.55
CA PRO A 251 -26.80 -9.09 5.94
C PRO A 251 -27.33 -10.10 6.96
N ASP A 252 -27.35 -11.37 6.56
CA ASP A 252 -27.42 -12.48 7.49
C ASP A 252 -26.02 -12.61 8.09
N GLY A 253 -25.89 -12.27 9.36
CA GLY A 253 -24.59 -12.28 10.01
C GLY A 253 -24.73 -12.53 11.48
N ASP A 254 -24.16 -13.66 11.91
CA ASP A 254 -23.64 -13.76 13.27
C ASP A 254 -22.59 -12.67 13.48
N ARG A 255 -22.36 -12.33 14.75
CA ARG A 255 -21.32 -11.40 15.16
C ARG A 255 -19.96 -11.78 14.57
N PHE A 256 -19.16 -10.79 14.16
CA PHE A 256 -17.79 -11.04 13.71
C PHE A 256 -16.81 -9.96 14.17
N VAL A 257 -15.57 -10.40 14.40
CA VAL A 257 -14.44 -9.53 14.72
C VAL A 257 -13.31 -9.77 13.73
N ARG A 258 -12.63 -8.70 13.28
CA ARG A 258 -11.44 -8.79 12.42
C ARG A 258 -10.36 -7.82 12.87
N LEU A 259 -9.13 -8.31 12.91
CA LEU A 259 -7.92 -7.48 13.05
C LEU A 259 -7.42 -7.10 11.66
N LEU A 260 -7.69 -5.86 11.25
CA LEU A 260 -7.24 -5.32 9.97
C LEU A 260 -5.83 -4.73 10.11
N PRO A 261 -4.91 -4.96 9.16
CA PRO A 261 -3.57 -4.43 9.26
C PRO A 261 -3.53 -2.90 9.15
N PRO A 262 -2.40 -2.29 9.56
CA PRO A 262 -2.10 -0.92 9.19
C PRO A 262 -2.13 -0.74 7.68
N ARG A 263 -2.65 0.39 7.21
CA ARG A 263 -2.88 0.70 5.79
C ARG A 263 -3.84 -0.27 5.09
N ASP A 264 -4.79 -0.86 5.81
CA ASP A 264 -5.82 -1.69 5.20
C ASP A 264 -6.74 -0.87 4.27
N GLY A 265 -7.14 -1.48 3.14
CA GLY A 265 -8.00 -0.85 2.14
C GLY A 265 -9.31 -0.32 2.70
N ALA A 266 -9.87 -0.93 3.76
CA ALA A 266 -11.11 -0.44 4.38
C ALA A 266 -10.99 0.99 4.94
N LEU A 267 -9.78 1.40 5.36
CA LEU A 267 -9.51 2.73 5.91
C LEU A 267 -8.76 3.66 4.95
N MET A 268 -8.11 3.10 3.93
CA MET A 268 -7.32 3.86 2.94
C MET A 268 -8.07 4.14 1.63
N ALA A 269 -9.14 3.39 1.33
CA ALA A 269 -9.83 3.51 0.05
C ALA A 269 -10.81 4.69 -0.05
N TYR A 270 -11.17 5.32 1.07
CA TYR A 270 -12.23 6.32 1.12
C TYR A 270 -11.70 7.67 1.59
N ARG A 271 -12.22 8.75 1.02
CA ARG A 271 -11.90 10.11 1.47
C ARG A 271 -12.43 10.36 2.88
N ASP A 272 -13.63 9.86 3.15
CA ASP A 272 -14.25 9.85 4.48
C ASP A 272 -14.58 8.40 4.86
N PRO A 273 -13.81 7.77 5.77
CA PRO A 273 -14.08 6.42 6.26
C PRO A 273 -15.22 6.38 7.28
N GLY A 274 -15.96 7.48 7.49
CA GLY A 274 -16.99 7.65 8.52
C GLY A 274 -18.09 6.58 8.55
N ARG A 275 -18.25 5.81 7.46
CA ARG A 275 -19.14 4.63 7.41
C ARG A 275 -18.67 3.48 8.29
N PHE A 276 -17.36 3.37 8.51
CA PHE A 276 -16.71 2.29 9.25
C PHE A 276 -15.98 2.80 10.49
N LEU A 277 -15.54 4.05 10.50
CA LEU A 277 -14.77 4.67 11.57
C LEU A 277 -15.55 5.83 12.20
N PRO A 278 -16.02 5.72 13.45
CA PRO A 278 -16.66 6.83 14.15
C PRO A 278 -15.76 8.08 14.17
N ARG A 279 -16.37 9.25 13.97
CA ARG A 279 -15.65 10.50 13.72
C ARG A 279 -14.78 10.92 14.91
N GLU A 280 -15.23 10.63 16.13
CA GLU A 280 -14.50 10.92 17.36
C GLU A 280 -13.17 10.15 17.48
N TYR A 281 -13.00 9.04 16.76
CA TYR A 281 -11.80 8.21 16.81
C TYR A 281 -10.89 8.39 15.59
N ARG A 282 -11.27 9.25 14.64
CA ARG A 282 -10.53 9.45 13.40
C ARG A 282 -9.08 9.83 13.65
N ASP A 283 -8.83 10.85 14.48
CA ASP A 283 -7.47 11.36 14.70
C ASP A 283 -6.58 10.38 15.50
N ARG A 284 -7.17 9.32 16.07
CA ARG A 284 -6.43 8.25 16.77
C ARG A 284 -6.00 7.12 15.84
N MET A 285 -6.68 6.97 14.71
CA MET A 285 -6.48 5.85 13.78
C MET A 285 -5.50 6.13 12.65
N TYR A 286 -5.03 7.37 12.52
CA TYR A 286 -4.12 7.78 11.47
C TYR A 286 -2.87 8.39 12.09
N ASP A 287 -1.71 8.06 11.54
CA ASP A 287 -0.46 8.72 11.92
C ASP A 287 -0.34 10.10 11.24
N TRP A 288 0.77 10.78 11.51
CA TRP A 288 1.06 12.11 10.95
C TRP A 288 1.23 12.10 9.42
N ALA A 289 1.56 10.96 8.82
CA ALA A 289 1.69 10.80 7.37
C ALA A 289 0.34 10.50 6.70
N GLY A 290 -0.70 10.25 7.49
CA GLY A 290 -2.03 9.87 7.01
C GLY A 290 -2.18 8.36 6.76
N ASP A 291 -1.26 7.54 7.26
CA ASP A 291 -1.37 6.08 7.20
C ASP A 291 -2.24 5.58 8.35
N SER A 292 -3.16 4.65 8.06
CA SER A 292 -3.99 4.04 9.10
C SER A 292 -3.19 3.04 9.96
N LEU A 293 -3.48 3.04 11.26
CA LEU A 293 -3.01 2.04 12.22
C LEU A 293 -3.79 0.72 12.07
N GLY A 294 -3.32 -0.34 12.74
CA GLY A 294 -4.04 -1.62 12.79
C GLY A 294 -5.38 -1.44 13.49
N ALA A 295 -6.47 -1.89 12.87
CA ALA A 295 -7.83 -1.66 13.35
C ALA A 295 -8.49 -2.93 13.88
N VAL A 296 -9.24 -2.81 14.97
CA VAL A 296 -10.16 -3.86 15.44
C VAL A 296 -11.56 -3.51 14.95
N MET A 297 -12.06 -4.31 14.01
CA MET A 297 -13.38 -4.14 13.41
C MET A 297 -14.35 -5.15 14.03
N ILE A 298 -15.46 -4.65 14.58
CA ILE A 298 -16.57 -5.43 15.12
C ILE A 298 -17.81 -5.10 14.32
N ASP A 299 -18.42 -6.11 13.70
CA ASP A 299 -19.66 -5.97 12.91
C ASP A 299 -19.58 -4.84 11.86
N GLY A 300 -18.41 -4.67 11.23
CA GLY A 300 -18.15 -3.66 10.20
C GLY A 300 -17.77 -2.27 10.71
N ILE A 301 -17.72 -2.06 12.03
CA ILE A 301 -17.34 -0.78 12.64
C ILE A 301 -16.01 -0.91 13.39
N VAL A 302 -15.12 0.06 13.23
CA VAL A 302 -13.87 0.15 13.98
C VAL A 302 -14.16 0.54 15.42
N ARG A 303 -13.80 -0.34 16.35
CA ARG A 303 -14.00 -0.17 17.81
C ARG A 303 -12.70 -0.07 18.59
N GLY A 304 -11.57 -0.27 17.93
CA GLY A 304 -10.27 -0.19 18.58
C GLY A 304 -9.13 -0.27 17.58
N MET A 305 -7.93 -0.31 18.14
CA MET A 305 -6.68 -0.48 17.43
C MET A 305 -5.89 -1.67 17.96
N TRP A 306 -5.00 -2.21 17.14
CA TRP A 306 -4.08 -3.26 17.56
C TRP A 306 -2.70 -3.06 16.95
N TRP A 307 -1.68 -3.59 17.62
CA TRP A 307 -0.31 -3.62 17.12
C TRP A 307 0.49 -4.78 17.74
N PRO A 308 1.46 -5.35 17.01
CA PRO A 308 2.44 -6.25 17.59
C PRO A 308 3.53 -5.45 18.34
N GLN A 309 4.08 -6.00 19.42
CA GLN A 309 5.29 -5.45 20.04
C GLN A 309 6.55 -5.94 19.32
N SER A 310 7.69 -5.28 19.55
CA SER A 310 8.93 -5.38 18.75
C SER A 310 9.51 -6.79 18.56
N ARG A 311 9.06 -7.80 19.31
CA ARG A 311 9.48 -9.20 19.16
C ARG A 311 8.41 -10.12 18.54
N GLY A 312 7.21 -9.61 18.25
CA GLY A 312 6.10 -10.39 17.67
C GLY A 312 5.46 -11.39 18.64
N ASP A 313 6.05 -11.58 19.82
CA ASP A 313 5.59 -12.46 20.91
C ASP A 313 4.38 -11.89 21.66
N ARG A 314 3.99 -10.65 21.39
CA ARG A 314 2.86 -9.99 22.02
C ARG A 314 2.05 -9.15 21.04
N ILE A 315 0.73 -9.30 21.11
CA ILE A 315 -0.25 -8.46 20.41
C ILE A 315 -1.04 -7.67 21.45
N THR A 316 -1.08 -6.35 21.27
CA THR A 316 -1.89 -5.45 22.08
C THR A 316 -3.13 -5.04 21.30
N ILE A 317 -4.29 -5.15 21.94
CA ILE A 317 -5.57 -4.60 21.49
C ILE A 317 -5.97 -3.49 22.46
N ARG A 318 -6.38 -2.35 21.92
CA ARG A 318 -6.94 -1.25 22.68
C ARG A 318 -8.29 -0.84 22.10
N PHE A 319 -9.35 -1.02 22.87
CA PHE A 319 -10.69 -0.59 22.51
C PHE A 319 -10.92 0.88 22.86
N PHE A 320 -11.69 1.58 22.05
CA PHE A 320 -12.02 2.99 22.28
C PHE A 320 -13.16 3.19 23.29
N GLU A 321 -13.98 2.16 23.46
CA GLU A 321 -15.16 2.12 24.32
C GLU A 321 -15.33 0.70 24.86
N GLU A 322 -16.15 0.54 25.91
CA GLU A 322 -16.49 -0.79 26.40
C GLU A 322 -17.19 -1.60 25.30
N VAL A 323 -16.70 -2.82 25.08
CA VAL A 323 -17.31 -3.79 24.17
C VAL A 323 -17.86 -4.95 24.99
N ASP A 324 -18.89 -5.62 24.48
CA ASP A 324 -19.48 -6.74 25.21
C ASP A 324 -18.51 -7.94 25.33
N PRO A 325 -18.70 -8.82 26.32
CA PRO A 325 -17.76 -9.90 26.61
C PRO A 325 -17.54 -10.88 25.45
N GLU A 326 -18.54 -11.09 24.59
CA GLU A 326 -18.42 -11.97 23.43
C GLU A 326 -17.49 -11.35 22.38
N ALA A 327 -17.71 -10.08 22.03
CA ALA A 327 -16.83 -9.37 21.09
C ALA A 327 -15.38 -9.26 21.62
N MET A 328 -15.22 -9.04 22.93
CA MET A 328 -13.92 -9.05 23.60
C MET A 328 -13.21 -10.40 23.45
N ALA A 329 -13.91 -11.51 23.68
CA ALA A 329 -13.36 -12.86 23.55
C ALA A 329 -12.97 -13.16 22.10
N MET A 330 -13.83 -12.82 21.14
CA MET A 330 -13.55 -12.99 19.70
C MET A 330 -12.34 -12.18 19.24
N ALA A 331 -12.15 -10.97 19.75
CA ALA A 331 -10.96 -10.18 19.45
C ALA A 331 -9.67 -10.84 19.98
N GLY A 332 -9.73 -11.45 21.18
CA GLY A 332 -8.64 -12.26 21.72
C GLY A 332 -8.36 -13.51 20.89
N GLU A 333 -9.39 -14.18 20.37
CA GLU A 333 -9.21 -15.32 19.46
C GLU A 333 -8.57 -14.92 18.14
N GLU A 334 -9.01 -13.82 17.53
CA GLU A 334 -8.39 -13.28 16.31
C GLU A 334 -6.94 -12.85 16.55
N ALA A 335 -6.62 -12.23 17.68
CA ALA A 335 -5.23 -11.89 18.04
C ALA A 335 -4.36 -13.15 18.18
N ARG A 336 -4.89 -14.22 18.79
CA ARG A 336 -4.19 -15.49 18.91
C ARG A 336 -3.88 -16.09 17.55
N ALA A 337 -4.89 -16.21 16.69
CA ALA A 337 -4.77 -16.74 15.35
C ALA A 337 -3.82 -15.91 14.49
N LEU A 338 -3.83 -14.58 14.66
CA LEU A 338 -2.89 -13.69 13.98
C LEU A 338 -1.45 -13.91 14.45
N GLY A 339 -1.19 -14.04 15.75
CA GLY A 339 0.17 -14.30 16.25
C GLY A 339 0.71 -15.64 15.77
N GLU A 340 -0.12 -16.69 15.79
CA GLU A 340 0.22 -18.00 15.23
C GLU A 340 0.50 -17.90 13.72
N PHE A 341 -0.31 -17.12 12.99
CA PHE A 341 -0.03 -16.84 11.59
C PHE A 341 1.30 -16.09 11.40
N LEU A 342 1.65 -15.11 12.24
CA LEU A 342 2.85 -14.29 12.06
C LEU A 342 4.14 -15.00 12.49
N GLU A 343 4.15 -15.65 13.65
CA GLU A 343 5.34 -16.20 14.29
C GLU A 343 5.34 -17.74 14.35
N GLY A 344 4.20 -18.40 14.12
CA GLY A 344 4.07 -19.85 14.30
C GLY A 344 3.89 -20.27 15.76
N GLU A 345 3.74 -19.32 16.68
CA GLU A 345 3.59 -19.52 18.11
C GLU A 345 2.42 -18.68 18.64
N THR A 346 1.82 -19.12 19.76
CA THR A 346 0.74 -18.41 20.43
C THR A 346 1.30 -17.13 21.09
N PRO A 347 0.81 -15.93 20.75
CA PRO A 347 1.30 -14.69 21.33
C PRO A 347 0.74 -14.45 22.73
N ASP A 348 1.44 -13.65 23.53
CA ASP A 348 0.85 -12.93 24.66
C ASP A 348 -0.19 -11.94 24.13
N ILE A 349 -1.37 -11.90 24.73
CA ILE A 349 -2.45 -10.99 24.33
C ILE A 349 -2.74 -10.03 25.47
N VAL A 350 -2.63 -8.73 25.18
CA VAL A 350 -2.98 -7.66 26.11
C VAL A 350 -4.19 -6.92 25.54
N ILE A 351 -5.27 -6.86 26.31
CA ILE A 351 -6.48 -6.12 25.93
C ILE A 351 -6.74 -5.05 26.98
N SER A 352 -6.97 -3.81 26.53
CA SER A 352 -7.27 -2.67 27.41
C SER A 352 -8.31 -1.74 26.80
N LEU A 353 -8.91 -0.89 27.64
CA LEU A 353 -9.70 0.26 27.21
C LEU A 353 -8.81 1.50 27.08
N ASP A 354 -9.17 2.40 26.18
CA ASP A 354 -8.45 3.66 26.01
C ASP A 354 -8.65 4.56 27.24
N GLY A 355 -7.56 5.13 27.76
CA GLY A 355 -7.57 5.89 29.02
C GLY A 355 -7.37 5.05 30.28
N GLU A 356 -7.41 3.72 30.20
CA GLU A 356 -6.90 2.86 31.27
C GLU A 356 -5.40 2.65 31.07
N ALA A 357 -4.60 2.86 32.12
CA ALA A 357 -3.21 2.43 32.12
C ALA A 357 -3.20 0.90 32.04
N ALA A 358 -2.84 0.36 30.88
CA ALA A 358 -2.54 -1.06 30.78
C ALA A 358 -1.38 -1.34 31.75
N ASN A 359 -1.50 -2.35 32.61
CA ASN A 359 -0.39 -2.75 33.48
C ASN A 359 0.86 -3.04 32.62
N GLY A 360 1.78 -2.07 32.56
CA GLY A 360 2.93 -2.05 31.63
C GLY A 360 2.64 -1.24 30.37
N ASP A 361 2.76 0.08 30.47
CA ASP A 361 2.56 1.06 29.39
C ASP A 361 3.33 0.68 28.11
N ALA A 362 2.64 0.06 27.16
CA ALA A 362 3.04 0.09 25.77
C ALA A 362 2.46 1.38 25.18
N GLU A 363 3.31 2.39 24.98
CA GLU A 363 2.97 3.57 24.19
C GLU A 363 2.43 3.12 22.83
N VAL A 364 1.38 3.81 22.36
CA VAL A 364 0.89 3.61 20.98
C VAL A 364 2.07 3.86 20.06
N PRO A 365 2.49 2.88 19.25
CA PRO A 365 3.66 3.07 18.40
C PRO A 365 3.37 4.21 17.43
N GLN A 366 4.16 5.29 17.51
CA GLN A 366 4.09 6.43 16.56
C GLN A 366 4.37 6.02 15.10
N ARG A 367 4.89 4.81 14.92
CA ARG A 367 5.18 4.20 13.63
C ARG A 367 4.97 2.70 13.80
N ILE A 368 4.03 2.11 13.07
CA ILE A 368 4.00 0.66 12.93
C ILE A 368 5.05 0.34 11.83
N PRO A 369 6.20 -0.28 12.17
CA PRO A 369 7.25 -0.53 11.21
C PRO A 369 6.85 -1.71 10.33
N LEU A 370 5.90 -1.48 9.42
CA LEU A 370 5.62 -2.37 8.31
C LEU A 370 6.12 -1.64 7.06
N GLY A 371 7.29 -2.07 6.59
CA GLY A 371 8.04 -1.43 5.51
C GLY A 371 7.16 -0.95 4.35
N ALA A 372 7.14 0.36 4.20
CA ALA A 372 7.19 1.12 2.94
C ALA A 372 7.31 2.58 3.37
N LEU A 373 8.46 3.19 3.09
CA LEU A 373 8.62 4.65 3.11
C LEU A 373 7.92 5.19 1.86
N PRO A 374 6.97 6.14 1.97
CA PRO A 374 6.60 6.90 0.80
C PRO A 374 7.75 7.84 0.44
N LEU A 375 8.01 7.93 -0.86
CA LEU A 375 8.78 9.00 -1.47
C LEU A 375 7.91 10.27 -1.42
N GLN A 376 7.91 10.97 -0.28
CA GLN A 376 7.44 12.34 -0.19
C GLN A 376 8.61 13.31 -0.37
#